data_AF-A0A7C5RSR9-F1
#
_entry.id   AF-A0A7C5RSR9-F1
#
_cell.length_a   1.000
_cell.length_b   1.000
_cell.length_c   1.000
_cell.angle_alpha   90.00
_cell.angle_beta   90.00
_cell.angle_gamma   90.00
#
_symmetry.space_group_name_H-M   'P 1'
#
loop_
_entity.id
_entity.type
_entity.pdbx_description
1 polymer ?
#
loop_
_entity_poly.entity_id
_entity_poly.type
_entity_poly.pdbx_seq_one_letter_code
_entity_poly.pdbx_strand_id
1 'polypeptide(L)' 'MVLGVGRFGSAVAIELERLGHEVLAIDRSERAIEAVADYVTHAVTADVTDLEVLRTLGAQDFDAA' A
#
# COMPACT_ATOMS: atom_id res chain seq x y z
N MET A 1 2.85 5.00 -3.32
CA MET A 1 1.92 3.84 -3.26
C MET A 1 2.71 2.55 -3.42
N VAL A 2 2.38 1.51 -2.66
CA VAL A 2 3.00 0.18 -2.73
C VAL A 2 1.90 -0.87 -2.92
N LEU A 3 1.96 -1.59 -4.04
CA LEU A 3 1.04 -2.67 -4.38
C LEU A 3 1.69 -4.02 -4.07
N GLY A 4 1.07 -4.78 -3.19
CA GLY A 4 1.59 -6.04 -2.64
C GLY A 4 2.59 -5.81 -1.51
N VAL A 5 2.18 -6.04 -0.26
CA VAL A 5 3.03 -5.95 0.95
C VAL A 5 3.44 -7.33 1.46
N GLY A 6 3.95 -8.15 0.54
CA GLY A 6 4.72 -9.35 0.88
C GLY A 6 6.10 -9.00 1.46
N ARG A 7 7.02 -9.97 1.51
CA ARG A 7 8.38 -9.83 2.09
C ARG A 7 9.18 -8.60 1.64
N PHE A 8 9.00 -8.19 0.39
CA PHE A 8 9.72 -7.05 -0.19
C PHE A 8 8.93 -5.74 -0.05
N GLY A 9 7.66 -5.74 -0.48
CA GLY A 9 6.84 -4.53 -0.47
C GLY A 9 6.64 -3.94 0.92
N SER A 10 6.54 -4.79 1.96
CA SER A 10 6.48 -4.33 3.36
C SER A 10 7.73 -3.56 3.78
N ALA A 11 8.93 -4.05 3.45
CA ALA A 11 10.17 -3.33 3.75
C ALA A 11 10.24 -1.99 3.01
N VAL A 12 9.85 -1.96 1.73
CA VAL A 12 9.83 -0.71 0.94
C VAL A 12 8.82 0.28 1.50
N ALA A 13 7.60 -0.16 1.84
CA ALA A 13 6.56 0.68 2.40
C ALA A 13 7.00 1.35 3.72
N ILE A 14 7.61 0.57 4.62
CA ILE A 14 8.12 1.07 5.89
C ILE A 14 9.27 2.05 5.69
N GLU A 15 10.22 1.76 4.80
CA GLU A 15 11.34 2.68 4.57
C GLU A 15 10.90 3.99 3.89
N LEU A 16 9.93 3.94 2.98
CA LEU A 16 9.36 5.15 2.38
C LEU A 16 8.69 6.05 3.42
N GLU A 17 7.95 5.48 4.37
CA GLU A 17 7.38 6.20 5.51
C GLU A 17 8.45 6.81 6.42
N ARG A 18 9.51 6.04 6.72
CA ARG A 18 10.64 6.55 7.50
C ARG A 18 11.37 7.69 6.81
N LEU A 19 11.35 7.73 5.48
CA LEU A 19 11.89 8.84 4.68
C LEU A 19 10.95 10.06 4.63
N GLY A 20 9.76 9.96 5.24
CA GLY A 20 8.78 11.03 5.33
C GLY A 20 7.83 11.12 4.14
N HIS A 21 7.73 10.04 3.34
CA HIS A 21 6.74 9.95 2.27
C HIS A 21 5.43 9.35 2.79
N GLU A 22 4.29 9.88 2.35
CA GLU A 22 3.00 9.26 2.62
C GLU A 22 2.86 7.97 1.80
N VAL A 23 2.64 6.84 2.49
CA VAL A 23 2.53 5.54 1.85
C VAL A 23 1.12 4.97 1.98
N LEU A 24 0.54 4.65 0.82
CA LEU A 24 -0.61 3.78 0.67
C LEU A 24 -0.13 2.36 0.34
N ALA A 25 -0.31 1.42 1.27
CA ALA A 25 -0.05 0.00 1.09
C ALA A 25 -1.35 -0.75 0.74
N ILE A 26 -1.31 -1.55 -0.33
CA ILE A 26 -2.46 -2.34 -0.78
C ILE A 26 -2.05 -3.81 -0.97
N ASP A 27 -2.81 -4.75 -0.40
CA ASP A 27 -2.62 -6.18 -0.64
C ASP A 27 -3.96 -6.92 -0.53
N ARG A 28 -4.06 -8.08 -1.19
CA ARG A 28 -5.21 -8.99 -1.09
C ARG A 28 -5.26 -9.75 0.23
N SER A 29 -4.14 -9.88 0.92
CA SER A 29 -4.00 -10.58 2.18
C SER A 29 -4.17 -9.62 3.35
N GLU A 30 -5.31 -9.73 4.05
CA GLU A 30 -5.61 -8.95 5.26
C GLU A 30 -4.49 -9.05 6.29
N ARG A 31 -3.97 -10.27 6.53
CA ARG A 31 -2.83 -10.51 7.43
C ARG A 31 -1.57 -9.74 7.04
N ALA A 32 -1.33 -9.54 5.74
CA ALA A 32 -0.17 -8.79 5.26
C ALA A 32 -0.36 -7.29 5.49
N ILE A 33 -1.59 -6.80 5.32
CA ILE A 33 -1.97 -5.42 5.58
C ILE A 33 -1.91 -5.10 7.08
N GLU A 34 -2.48 -5.95 7.94
CA GLU A 34 -2.39 -5.76 9.39
C GLU A 34 -0.93 -5.68 9.88
N ALA A 35 -0.03 -6.45 9.29
CA ALA A 35 1.39 -6.44 9.65
C ALA A 35 2.11 -5.11 9.31
N VAL A 36 1.58 -4.33 8.37
CA VAL A 36 2.17 -3.05 7.95
C VAL A 36 1.34 -1.83 8.37
N ALA A 37 0.09 -2.02 8.81
CA ALA A 37 -0.87 -0.95 9.06
C ALA A 37 -0.37 0.10 10.08
N ASP A 38 0.36 -0.35 11.11
CA ASP A 38 0.92 0.55 12.14
C ASP A 38 2.16 1.33 11.66
N TYR A 39 2.68 1.01 10.48
CA TYR A 39 3.92 1.57 9.95
C TYR A 39 3.72 2.43 8.71
N VAL A 40 2.50 2.51 8.18
CA VAL A 40 2.18 3.26 6.96
C VAL A 40 1.02 4.21 7.16
N THR A 41 0.97 5.28 6.38
CA THR A 41 -0.09 6.30 6.48
C THR A 41 -1.45 5.69 6.16
N HIS A 42 -1.53 4.85 5.12
CA HIS A 42 -2.75 4.15 4.74
C HIS A 42 -2.48 2.70 4.38
N ALA A 43 -3.29 1.79 4.93
CA ALA A 43 -3.22 0.37 4.62
C ALA A 43 -4.62 -0.13 4.24
N VAL A 44 -4.74 -0.72 3.05
CA VAL A 44 -6.02 -1.16 2.50
C VAL A 44 -5.92 -2.60 2.00
N THR A 45 -6.87 -3.43 2.40
CA THR A 45 -7.00 -4.77 1.84
C THR A 45 -7.87 -4.73 0.59
N ALA A 46 -7.28 -5.00 -0.57
CA ALA A 46 -8.00 -5.03 -1.84
C ALA A 46 -7.29 -5.84 -2.93
N ASP A 47 -8.05 -6.32 -3.92
CA ASP A 47 -7.47 -7.00 -5.08
C ASP A 47 -7.02 -5.97 -6.12
N VAL A 48 -5.71 -5.85 -6.28
CA VAL A 48 -5.07 -4.92 -7.22
C VAL A 48 -5.27 -5.31 -8.70
N THR A 49 -5.79 -6.49 -8.98
CA THR A 49 -6.17 -6.89 -10.35
C THR A 49 -7.51 -6.32 -10.79
N ASP A 50 -8.31 -5.81 -9.84
CA ASP A 50 -9.55 -5.12 -10.12
C ASP A 50 -9.30 -3.63 -10.39
N LEU A 51 -9.52 -3.24 -11.65
CA LEU A 51 -9.36 -1.85 -12.10
C LEU A 51 -10.35 -0.89 -11.44
N GLU A 52 -11.53 -1.35 -11.00
CA GLU A 52 -12.47 -0.50 -10.28
C GLU A 52 -11.96 -0.15 -8.89
N VAL A 53 -11.39 -1.13 -8.18
CA VAL A 53 -10.75 -0.94 -6.87
C VAL A 53 -9.65 0.12 -6.96
N LEU A 54 -8.76 0.03 -7.95
CA LEU A 54 -7.70 1.02 -8.13
C LEU A 54 -8.25 2.43 -8.40
N ARG A 55 -9.35 2.54 -9.15
CA ARG A 55 -10.01 3.84 -9.40
C ARG A 55 -10.61 4.43 -8.13
N THR A 56 -11.27 3.60 -7.31
CA THR A 56 -11.88 4.06 -6.05
C THR A 56 -10.84 4.43 -4.99
N LEU A 57 -9.68 3.76 -4.99
CA LEU A 57 -8.58 4.05 -4.07
C LEU A 57 -7.79 5.31 -4.45
N GLY A 58 -8.20 6.04 -5.48
CA GLY A 58 -7.51 7.26 -5.88
C GLY A 58 -6.14 6.95 -6.47
N ALA A 59 -5.95 5.83 -7.17
CA ALA A 59 -4.70 5.56 -7.89
C ALA A 59 -4.33 6.66 -8.91
N GLN A 60 -5.27 7.57 -9.22
CA GLN A 60 -5.05 8.78 -10.01
C GLN A 60 -4.34 9.89 -9.24
N ASP A 61 -4.46 9.92 -7.90
CA ASP A 61 -3.85 10.91 -7.01
C ASP A 61 -2.53 10.42 -6.40
N PHE A 62 -2.32 9.10 -6.34
CA PHE A 62 -1.08 8.49 -5.89
C PHE A 62 -0.13 8.24 -7.07
N ASP A 63 0.47 9.32 -7.59
CA ASP A 63 1.59 9.22 -8.52
C ASP A 63 2.79 8.56 -7.81
N ALA A 64 3.18 7.38 -8.27
CA ALA A 64 4.46 6.79 -7.93
C ALA A 64 5.53 7.44 -8.83
N ALA A 65 6.21 8.45 -8.30
CA ALA A 65 7.39 9.06 -8.92
C ALA A 65 8.65 8.21 -8.69
#